data_AF-A0A8J3JME4-F1
#
_entry.id   AF-A0A8J3JME4-F1
#
_cell.length_a   1.000
_cell.length_b   1.000
_cell.length_c   1.000
_cell.angle_alpha   90.00
_cell.angle_beta   90.00
_cell.angle_gamma   90.00
#
_symmetry.space_group_name_H-M   'P 1'
#
loop_
_entity.id
_entity.type
_entity.pdbx_description
1 polymer ?
#
loop_
_entity_poly.entity_id
_entity_poly.type
_entity_poly.pdbx_seq_one_letter_code
_entity_poly.pdbx_strand_id
1 'polypeptide(L)'
;MARPYHPGPKQFVFAAGDGNDQQVSVGDPQEAYVAFSAFYRGREADIYTIKDEPAGQSLVLMPGAGVISRIKDADQPRSEYLRVDRANRYLPSAMLFFENGFKGLDRFGQWFADLADLDASPETRGAARAATITTEAAAIEEVARIWADSGIVDPSDQYYVFFDSHGAGDDRAERAALLKLLEFLGLERVDAPAGAADGEVWVRTDPRLDAEFARWS
;
A
#
# COMPACT_ATOMS: atom_id res chain seq x y z
N MET A 1 7.70 -25.33 2.53
CA MET A 1 8.16 -24.95 1.17
C MET A 1 6.93 -24.73 0.31
N ALA A 2 6.62 -23.48 -0.05
CA ALA A 2 5.51 -23.18 -0.95
C ALA A 2 5.86 -23.68 -2.36
N ARG A 3 4.89 -24.29 -3.07
CA ARG A 3 5.07 -24.69 -4.46
C ARG A 3 5.42 -23.47 -5.32
N PRO A 4 6.41 -23.56 -6.23
CA PRO A 4 6.64 -22.52 -7.23
C PRO A 4 5.34 -22.29 -8.01
N TYR A 5 4.84 -21.06 -7.97
CA TYR A 5 3.69 -20.64 -8.75
C TYR A 5 4.12 -20.59 -10.22
N HIS A 6 3.57 -21.47 -11.05
CA HIS A 6 3.71 -21.40 -12.50
C HIS A 6 2.49 -20.63 -13.03
N PRO A 7 2.64 -19.36 -13.46
CA PRO A 7 1.55 -18.69 -14.11
C PRO A 7 1.38 -19.37 -15.48
N GLY A 8 0.34 -20.19 -15.62
CA GLY A 8 -0.32 -20.25 -16.91
C GLY A 8 -0.80 -18.85 -17.30
N PRO A 9 -1.20 -18.62 -18.56
CA PRO A 9 -1.65 -17.30 -18.97
C PRO A 9 -2.73 -16.79 -18.00
N LYS A 10 -2.46 -15.65 -17.35
CA LYS A 10 -3.46 -15.00 -16.48
C LYS A 10 -4.44 -14.27 -17.38
N GLN A 11 -5.72 -14.35 -17.02
CA GLN A 11 -6.78 -13.63 -17.71
C GLN A 11 -7.32 -12.55 -16.78
N PHE A 12 -7.28 -11.31 -17.26
CA PHE A 12 -7.84 -10.17 -16.56
C PHE A 12 -8.94 -9.52 -17.38
N VAL A 13 -9.90 -8.91 -16.69
CA VAL A 13 -10.91 -8.02 -17.29
C VAL A 13 -10.71 -6.62 -16.76
N PHE A 14 -10.48 -5.66 -17.65
CA PHE A 14 -10.42 -4.24 -17.32
C PHE A 14 -11.74 -3.57 -17.66
N ALA A 15 -12.35 -2.89 -16.70
CA ALA A 15 -13.64 -2.21 -16.87
C ALA A 15 -13.55 -0.77 -16.38
N ALA A 16 -14.25 0.15 -17.04
CA ALA A 16 -14.32 1.56 -16.66
C ALA A 16 -15.77 2.08 -16.49
N GLY A 17 -16.75 1.17 -16.47
CA GLY A 17 -18.18 1.51 -16.36
C GLY A 17 -18.80 2.10 -17.62
N ASP A 18 -18.05 2.19 -18.73
CA ASP A 18 -18.49 2.69 -20.03
C ASP A 18 -19.01 1.58 -20.97
N GLY A 19 -19.03 0.32 -20.48
CA GLY A 19 -19.41 -0.86 -21.26
C GLY A 19 -18.33 -1.38 -22.20
N ASN A 20 -17.15 -0.74 -22.26
CA ASN A 20 -16.01 -1.17 -23.07
C ASN A 20 -15.02 -1.98 -22.24
N ASP A 21 -15.50 -3.11 -21.70
CA ASP A 21 -14.70 -4.03 -20.92
C ASP A 21 -13.68 -4.74 -21.82
N GLN A 22 -12.41 -4.76 -21.39
CA GLN A 22 -11.31 -5.35 -22.14
C GLN A 22 -10.82 -6.61 -21.45
N GLN A 23 -10.97 -7.76 -22.11
CA GLN A 23 -10.33 -9.01 -21.71
C GLN A 23 -8.88 -9.04 -22.18
N VAL A 24 -7.96 -9.38 -21.28
CA VAL A 24 -6.52 -9.44 -21.56
C VAL A 24 -5.96 -10.76 -21.04
N SER A 25 -5.31 -11.51 -21.91
CA SER A 25 -4.56 -12.71 -21.56
C SER A 25 -3.07 -12.39 -21.60
N VAL A 26 -2.36 -12.64 -20.51
CA VAL A 26 -0.95 -12.26 -20.35
C VAL A 26 -0.10 -13.43 -19.87
N GLY A 27 1.18 -13.45 -20.25
CA GLY A 27 2.17 -14.41 -19.77
C GLY A 27 2.75 -14.05 -18.40
N ASP A 28 2.79 -12.76 -18.07
CA ASP A 28 3.36 -12.27 -16.81
C ASP A 28 2.69 -10.97 -16.28
N PRO A 29 2.99 -10.55 -15.03
CA PRO A 29 2.43 -9.34 -14.44
C PRO A 29 2.79 -8.03 -15.17
N GLN A 30 3.97 -7.95 -15.79
CA GLN A 30 4.43 -6.75 -16.48
C GLN A 30 3.61 -6.50 -17.75
N GLU A 31 3.29 -7.56 -18.50
CA GLU A 31 2.38 -7.48 -19.66
C GLU A 31 0.99 -6.96 -19.24
N ALA A 32 0.45 -7.44 -18.11
CA ALA A 32 -0.82 -6.93 -17.58
C ALA A 32 -0.73 -5.46 -17.17
N TYR A 33 0.36 -5.07 -16.53
CA TYR A 33 0.60 -3.67 -16.15
C TYR A 33 0.66 -2.74 -17.37
N VAL A 34 1.35 -3.15 -18.44
CA VAL A 34 1.43 -2.35 -19.68
C VAL A 34 0.05 -2.23 -20.33
N ALA A 35 -0.68 -3.35 -20.43
CA ALA A 35 -2.03 -3.35 -21.00
C ALA A 35 -2.99 -2.47 -20.19
N PHE A 36 -2.96 -2.58 -18.86
CA PHE A 36 -3.80 -1.76 -17.99
C PHE A 36 -3.40 -0.29 -18.01
N SER A 37 -2.10 0.02 -18.04
CA SER A 37 -1.62 1.41 -18.16
C SER A 37 -2.10 2.07 -19.45
N ALA A 38 -2.15 1.31 -20.55
CA ALA A 38 -2.71 1.78 -21.82
C ALA A 38 -4.23 1.97 -21.74
N PHE A 39 -4.95 1.05 -21.09
CA PHE A 39 -6.40 1.16 -20.83
C PHE A 39 -6.76 2.36 -19.95
N TYR A 40 -5.93 2.63 -18.94
CA TYR A 40 -6.11 3.72 -17.99
C TYR A 40 -5.75 5.08 -18.59
N ARG A 41 -4.72 5.15 -19.44
CA ARG A 41 -4.24 6.42 -20.01
C ARG A 41 -5.23 7.02 -21.00
N GLY A 42 -5.62 8.28 -20.77
CA GLY A 42 -6.48 9.03 -21.68
C GLY A 42 -7.96 8.66 -21.59
N ARG A 43 -8.32 7.80 -20.63
CA ARG A 43 -9.69 7.53 -20.23
C ARG A 43 -9.93 8.31 -18.93
N GLU A 44 -11.07 8.99 -18.84
CA GLU A 44 -11.55 9.60 -17.60
C GLU A 44 -12.79 8.84 -17.16
N ALA A 45 -12.68 8.16 -16.03
CA ALA A 45 -13.76 7.40 -15.42
C ALA A 45 -13.66 7.53 -13.89
N ASP A 46 -14.81 7.51 -13.22
CA ASP A 46 -14.88 7.55 -11.76
C ASP A 46 -14.36 6.26 -11.13
N ILE A 47 -14.47 5.14 -11.87
CA ILE A 47 -14.15 3.80 -11.40
C ILE A 47 -13.40 3.02 -12.50
N TYR A 48 -12.29 2.41 -12.13
CA TYR A 48 -11.59 1.41 -12.93
C TYR A 48 -11.56 0.09 -12.16
N THR A 49 -11.92 -1.01 -12.81
CA THR A 49 -11.87 -2.33 -12.21
C THR A 49 -10.92 -3.23 -12.98
N ILE A 50 -10.07 -3.95 -12.25
CA ILE A 50 -9.27 -5.07 -12.73
C ILE A 50 -9.83 -6.31 -12.07
N LYS A 51 -10.37 -7.26 -12.85
CA LYS A 51 -10.86 -8.54 -12.34
C LYS A 51 -9.92 -9.66 -12.76
N ASP A 52 -9.57 -10.53 -11.83
CA ASP A 52 -8.99 -11.84 -12.06
C ASP A 52 -10.10 -12.86 -11.81
N GLU A 53 -10.91 -13.11 -12.85
CA GLU A 53 -12.10 -13.97 -12.77
C GLU A 53 -11.78 -15.40 -12.31
N PRO A 54 -10.72 -16.06 -12.82
CA PRO A 54 -10.36 -17.41 -12.35
C PRO A 54 -10.04 -17.47 -10.86
N ALA A 55 -9.47 -16.41 -10.29
CA ALA A 55 -9.13 -16.35 -8.88
C ALA A 55 -10.23 -15.72 -8.00
N GLY A 56 -11.33 -15.24 -8.59
CA GLY A 56 -12.42 -14.59 -7.86
C GLY A 56 -11.93 -13.38 -7.06
N GLN A 57 -11.15 -12.49 -7.67
CA GLN A 57 -10.63 -11.32 -6.99
C GLN A 57 -10.64 -10.10 -7.91
N SER A 58 -10.81 -8.92 -7.33
CA SER A 58 -10.85 -7.66 -8.07
C SER A 58 -10.11 -6.55 -7.34
N LEU A 59 -9.49 -5.66 -8.12
CA LEU A 59 -8.99 -4.37 -7.68
C LEU A 59 -9.86 -3.28 -8.32
N VAL A 60 -10.35 -2.35 -7.50
CA VAL A 60 -11.20 -1.24 -7.92
C VAL A 60 -10.51 0.05 -7.54
N LEU A 61 -10.22 0.89 -8.53
CA LEU A 61 -9.61 2.20 -8.37
C LEU A 61 -10.72 3.24 -8.51
N MET A 62 -10.85 4.14 -7.54
CA MET A 62 -11.86 5.21 -7.54
C MET A 62 -11.17 6.59 -7.44
N PRO A 63 -10.54 7.08 -8.53
CA PRO A 63 -9.73 8.31 -8.48
C PRO A 63 -10.48 9.54 -7.96
N GLY A 64 -11.75 9.72 -8.39
CA GLY A 64 -12.59 10.84 -7.94
C GLY A 64 -12.92 10.81 -6.45
N ALA A 65 -12.98 9.60 -5.85
CA ALA A 65 -13.21 9.44 -4.42
C ALA A 65 -11.91 9.42 -3.60
N GLY A 66 -10.75 9.25 -4.23
CA GLY A 66 -9.48 9.06 -3.52
C GLY A 66 -9.40 7.71 -2.82
N VAL A 67 -9.96 6.64 -3.41
CA VAL A 67 -10.08 5.33 -2.75
C VAL A 67 -9.62 4.21 -3.68
N ILE A 68 -8.97 3.20 -3.11
CA ILE A 68 -8.76 1.90 -3.73
C ILE A 68 -9.57 0.88 -2.91
N SER A 69 -10.26 -0.01 -3.59
CA SER A 69 -10.92 -1.17 -2.99
C SER A 69 -10.34 -2.45 -3.54
N ARG A 70 -10.12 -3.44 -2.69
CA ARG A 70 -9.78 -4.80 -3.10
C ARG A 70 -10.89 -5.75 -2.66
N ILE A 71 -11.26 -6.67 -3.53
CA ILE A 71 -12.38 -7.58 -3.33
C ILE A 71 -11.88 -8.99 -3.54
N LYS A 72 -12.29 -9.88 -2.64
CA LYS A 72 -12.14 -11.33 -2.82
C LYS A 72 -13.52 -11.96 -2.79
N ASP A 73 -13.90 -12.51 -3.93
CA ASP A 73 -15.10 -13.31 -4.12
C ASP A 73 -14.83 -14.70 -3.51
N ALA A 74 -15.54 -14.98 -2.42
CA ALA A 74 -15.54 -16.25 -1.72
C ALA A 74 -16.97 -16.53 -1.24
N ASP A 75 -17.19 -17.62 -0.51
CA ASP A 75 -18.49 -17.90 0.14
C ASP A 75 -18.97 -16.74 1.03
N GLN A 76 -18.03 -15.92 1.52
CA GLN A 76 -18.27 -14.60 2.10
C GLN A 76 -17.42 -13.57 1.35
N PRO A 77 -18.02 -12.76 0.47
CA PRO A 77 -17.32 -11.69 -0.21
C PRO A 77 -16.69 -10.74 0.81
N ARG A 78 -15.39 -10.47 0.65
CA ARG A 78 -14.66 -9.50 1.48
C ARG A 78 -14.22 -8.35 0.61
N SER A 79 -14.69 -7.16 0.95
CA SER A 79 -14.20 -5.90 0.39
C SER A 79 -13.36 -5.19 1.44
N GLU A 80 -12.27 -4.59 1.01
CA GLU A 80 -11.46 -3.73 1.86
C GLU A 80 -11.08 -2.47 1.12
N TYR A 81 -11.01 -1.37 1.85
CA TYR A 81 -10.88 -0.03 1.33
C TYR A 81 -9.61 0.63 1.87
N LEU A 82 -8.93 1.37 1.02
CA LEU A 82 -7.74 2.13 1.34
C LEU A 82 -7.92 3.55 0.82
N ARG A 83 -7.62 4.54 1.67
CA ARG A 83 -7.57 5.95 1.29
C ARG A 83 -6.29 6.21 0.52
N VAL A 84 -6.41 6.86 -0.64
CA VAL A 84 -5.28 7.27 -1.46
C VAL A 84 -4.96 8.73 -1.18
N ASP A 85 -3.84 8.96 -0.50
CA ASP A 85 -3.35 10.31 -0.21
C ASP A 85 -2.57 10.90 -1.39
N ARG A 86 -2.10 10.07 -2.35
CA ARG A 86 -1.32 10.49 -3.52
C ARG A 86 -1.79 9.81 -4.80
N ALA A 87 -2.11 10.59 -5.83
CA ALA A 87 -2.67 10.07 -7.09
C ALA A 87 -1.74 9.08 -7.83
N ASN A 88 -0.43 9.14 -7.60
CA ASN A 88 0.53 8.20 -8.19
C ASN A 88 0.44 6.77 -7.62
N ARG A 89 -0.40 6.50 -6.59
CA ARG A 89 -0.55 5.16 -5.98
C ARG A 89 -1.45 4.20 -6.77
N TYR A 90 -2.29 4.69 -7.69
CA TYR A 90 -3.21 3.83 -8.43
C TYR A 90 -2.50 2.80 -9.32
N LEU A 91 -1.55 3.22 -10.17
CA LEU A 91 -0.83 2.29 -11.05
C LEU A 91 0.08 1.30 -10.30
N PRO A 92 0.87 1.72 -9.28
CA PRO A 92 1.60 0.79 -8.42
C PRO A 92 0.70 -0.26 -7.76
N SER A 93 -0.50 0.11 -7.30
CA SER A 93 -1.44 -0.86 -6.72
C SER A 93 -1.87 -1.93 -7.74
N ALA A 94 -2.05 -1.54 -9.01
CA ALA A 94 -2.37 -2.48 -10.08
C ALA A 94 -1.23 -3.47 -10.31
N MET A 95 0.03 -3.01 -10.31
CA MET A 95 1.19 -3.90 -10.42
C MET A 95 1.21 -4.97 -9.32
N LEU A 96 1.08 -4.56 -8.05
CA LEU A 96 1.08 -5.49 -6.91
C LEU A 96 -0.05 -6.52 -7.01
N PHE A 97 -1.21 -6.09 -7.52
CA PHE A 97 -2.34 -6.98 -7.78
C PHE A 97 -2.06 -7.96 -8.92
N PHE A 98 -1.41 -7.54 -10.01
CA PHE A 98 -1.05 -8.44 -11.11
C PHE A 98 -0.04 -9.51 -10.67
N GLU A 99 0.90 -9.14 -9.80
CA GLU A 99 1.90 -10.07 -9.26
C GLU A 99 1.24 -11.09 -8.33
N ASN A 100 0.52 -10.61 -7.32
CA ASN A 100 0.18 -11.40 -6.12
C ASN A 100 -1.31 -11.35 -5.74
N GLY A 101 -2.15 -10.77 -6.58
CA GLY A 101 -3.60 -10.66 -6.38
C GLY A 101 -3.97 -9.85 -5.14
N PHE A 102 -5.09 -10.22 -4.53
CA PHE A 102 -5.63 -9.59 -3.31
C PHE A 102 -4.59 -9.46 -2.20
N LYS A 103 -3.78 -10.52 -1.96
CA LYS A 103 -2.76 -10.56 -0.90
C LYS A 103 -1.52 -9.72 -1.23
N GLY A 104 -1.24 -9.48 -2.51
CA GLY A 104 -0.15 -8.58 -2.94
C GLY A 104 -0.26 -7.18 -2.38
N LEU A 105 -1.50 -6.77 -2.10
CA LEU A 105 -1.83 -5.45 -1.58
C LEU A 105 -1.76 -5.34 -0.05
N ASP A 106 -1.56 -6.44 0.70
CA ASP A 106 -1.59 -6.43 2.18
C ASP A 106 -0.64 -5.39 2.79
N ARG A 107 0.42 -5.06 2.04
CA ARG A 107 1.50 -4.16 2.44
C ARG A 107 1.35 -2.73 1.92
N PHE A 108 0.41 -2.51 1.00
CA PHE A 108 0.26 -1.26 0.26
C PHE A 108 -0.29 -0.09 1.11
N GLY A 109 -0.83 -0.37 2.29
CA GLY A 109 -1.25 0.64 3.24
C GLY A 109 -2.27 0.12 4.25
N GLN A 110 -2.98 1.03 4.89
CA GLN A 110 -4.02 0.71 5.87
C GLN A 110 -5.34 0.36 5.17
N TRP A 111 -5.70 -0.93 5.22
CA TRP A 111 -6.97 -1.45 4.68
C TRP A 111 -8.04 -1.50 5.77
N PHE A 112 -9.24 -1.00 5.43
CA PHE A 112 -10.41 -0.96 6.29
C PHE A 112 -11.51 -1.84 5.72
N ALA A 113 -12.26 -2.53 6.59
CA ALA A 113 -13.36 -3.39 6.16
C ALA A 113 -14.61 -2.59 5.74
N ASP A 114 -14.83 -1.43 6.38
CA ASP A 114 -15.93 -0.53 6.06
C ASP A 114 -15.39 0.73 5.36
N LEU A 115 -16.13 1.21 4.37
CA LEU A 115 -15.83 2.45 3.69
C LEU A 115 -15.99 3.65 4.63
N ALA A 116 -16.94 3.58 5.59
CA ALA A 116 -17.19 4.64 6.56
C ALA A 116 -15.99 4.89 7.50
N ASP A 117 -15.11 3.90 7.69
CA ASP A 117 -13.88 4.08 8.48
C ASP A 117 -12.92 5.08 7.82
N LEU A 118 -13.06 5.34 6.50
CA LEU A 118 -12.26 6.33 5.79
C LEU A 118 -12.67 7.78 6.10
N ASP A 119 -13.85 8.02 6.68
CA ASP A 119 -14.35 9.37 7.00
C ASP A 119 -13.63 10.00 8.21
N ALA A 120 -13.01 9.17 9.07
CA ALA A 120 -12.18 9.66 10.17
C ALA A 120 -10.97 10.45 9.64
N SER A 121 -10.47 11.41 10.42
CA SER A 121 -9.27 12.17 10.03
C SER A 121 -8.06 11.22 9.87
N PRO A 122 -7.07 11.56 9.02
CA PRO A 122 -5.87 10.73 8.87
C PRO A 122 -5.19 10.39 10.20
N GLU A 123 -5.06 11.37 11.10
CA GLU A 123 -4.46 11.16 12.42
C GLU A 123 -5.28 10.22 13.30
N THR A 124 -6.61 10.30 13.23
CA THR A 124 -7.50 9.38 13.96
C THR A 124 -7.36 7.97 13.44
N ARG A 125 -7.32 7.78 12.11
CA ARG A 125 -7.12 6.46 11.49
C ARG A 125 -5.77 5.87 11.87
N GLY A 126 -4.70 6.67 11.79
CA GLY A 126 -3.36 6.22 12.17
C GLY A 126 -3.26 5.84 13.64
N ALA A 127 -3.84 6.64 14.54
CA ALA A 127 -3.89 6.32 15.96
C ALA A 127 -4.70 5.05 16.24
N ALA A 128 -5.85 4.88 15.58
CA ALA A 128 -6.67 3.67 15.70
C ALA A 128 -5.90 2.43 15.21
N ARG A 129 -5.21 2.51 14.06
CA ARG A 129 -4.34 1.44 13.56
C ARG A 129 -3.28 1.05 14.57
N ALA A 130 -2.52 2.02 15.10
CA ALA A 130 -1.49 1.75 16.10
C ALA A 130 -2.07 1.12 17.37
N ALA A 131 -3.27 1.54 17.81
CA ALA A 131 -3.93 0.98 18.98
C ALA A 131 -4.34 -0.50 18.84
N THR A 132 -4.52 -1.01 17.61
CA THR A 132 -4.77 -2.46 17.39
C THR A 132 -3.54 -3.32 17.57
N ILE A 133 -2.35 -2.72 17.58
CA ILE A 133 -1.07 -3.41 17.65
C ILE A 133 -0.61 -3.41 19.11
N THR A 134 -0.70 -4.58 19.74
CA THR A 134 -0.50 -4.73 21.19
C THR A 134 0.78 -5.47 21.56
N THR A 135 1.55 -5.95 20.57
CA THR A 135 2.79 -6.71 20.78
C THR A 135 3.95 -6.03 20.09
N GLU A 136 5.14 -6.11 20.69
CA GLU A 136 6.38 -5.57 20.12
C GLU A 136 6.67 -6.13 18.72
N ALA A 137 6.53 -7.44 18.51
CA ALA A 137 6.78 -8.06 17.21
C ALA A 137 5.88 -7.50 16.10
N ALA A 138 4.58 -7.35 16.35
CA ALA A 138 3.65 -6.76 15.40
C ALA A 138 3.91 -5.26 15.16
N ALA A 139 4.40 -4.54 16.18
CA ALA A 139 4.79 -3.14 16.03
C ALA A 139 6.05 -2.99 15.17
N ILE A 140 7.06 -3.85 15.35
CA ILE A 140 8.25 -3.91 14.48
C ILE A 140 7.85 -4.22 13.03
N GLU A 141 6.98 -5.20 12.83
CA GLU A 141 6.50 -5.56 11.49
C GLU A 141 5.77 -4.41 10.80
N GLU A 142 4.90 -3.69 11.53
CA GLU A 142 4.17 -2.55 10.97
C GLU A 142 5.10 -1.35 10.69
N VAL A 143 6.09 -1.09 11.57
CA VAL A 143 7.11 -0.07 11.31
C VAL A 143 7.90 -0.41 10.05
N ALA A 144 8.31 -1.66 9.87
CA ALA A 144 9.00 -2.10 8.66
C ALA A 144 8.15 -2.02 7.40
N ARG A 145 6.85 -2.33 7.49
CA ARG A 145 5.91 -2.10 6.38
C ARG A 145 5.89 -0.64 5.95
N ILE A 146 5.80 0.28 6.91
CA ILE A 146 5.77 1.72 6.62
C ILE A 146 7.10 2.17 6.01
N TRP A 147 8.22 1.70 6.56
CA TRP A 147 9.55 2.01 6.00
C TRP A 147 9.71 1.48 4.57
N ALA A 148 9.24 0.26 4.27
CA ALA A 148 9.40 -0.34 2.95
C ALA A 148 8.72 0.43 1.80
N ASP A 149 7.70 1.25 2.09
CA ASP A 149 6.98 2.02 1.06
C ASP A 149 7.80 3.20 0.52
N SER A 150 8.62 3.83 1.36
CA SER A 150 9.29 5.11 1.02
C SER A 150 10.51 5.44 1.88
N GLY A 151 11.01 4.48 2.64
CA GLY A 151 12.08 4.67 3.59
C GLY A 151 13.45 4.39 3.00
N ILE A 152 14.45 5.06 3.56
CA ILE A 152 15.86 4.85 3.25
C ILE A 152 16.67 4.72 4.53
N VAL A 153 17.88 4.18 4.39
CA VAL A 153 18.94 4.37 5.39
C VAL A 153 19.67 5.63 4.98
N ASP A 154 19.89 6.55 5.93
CA ASP A 154 20.62 7.78 5.64
C ASP A 154 22.09 7.47 5.27
N PRO A 155 22.78 8.35 4.52
CA PRO A 155 24.16 8.09 4.08
C PRO A 155 25.20 7.86 5.19
N SER A 156 24.90 8.20 6.44
CA SER A 156 25.76 7.92 7.60
C SER A 156 25.52 6.57 8.27
N ASP A 157 24.50 5.82 7.82
CA ASP A 157 24.03 4.58 8.42
C ASP A 157 23.60 4.71 9.90
N GLN A 158 23.27 5.93 10.35
CA GLN A 158 22.88 6.22 11.73
C GLN A 158 21.38 6.35 11.91
N TYR A 159 20.65 6.60 10.82
CA TYR A 159 19.23 6.87 10.85
C TYR A 159 18.49 6.08 9.76
N TYR A 160 17.33 5.58 10.14
CA TYR A 160 16.28 5.26 9.19
C TYR A 160 15.44 6.50 8.95
N VAL A 161 15.29 6.85 7.67
CA VAL A 161 14.41 7.93 7.22
C VAL A 161 13.14 7.29 6.69
N PHE A 162 12.00 7.68 7.23
CA PHE A 162 10.68 7.29 6.75
C PHE A 162 10.08 8.43 5.93
N PHE A 163 9.31 8.09 4.89
CA PHE A 163 8.66 9.05 4.00
C PHE A 163 9.70 9.98 3.35
N ASP A 164 10.78 9.40 2.82
CA ASP A 164 11.85 10.16 2.17
C ASP A 164 11.27 11.06 1.08
N SER A 165 11.68 12.34 1.08
CA SER A 165 11.21 13.33 0.11
C SER A 165 9.70 13.62 0.13
N HIS A 166 8.94 13.14 1.12
CA HIS A 166 7.49 13.39 1.23
C HIS A 166 7.18 14.68 1.99
N GLY A 167 6.11 15.37 1.59
CA GLY A 167 5.63 16.56 2.30
C GLY A 167 4.80 16.23 3.55
N ALA A 168 4.58 17.20 4.43
CA ALA A 168 3.75 17.01 5.64
C ALA A 168 2.28 16.64 5.32
N GLY A 169 1.80 16.96 4.12
CA GLY A 169 0.48 16.57 3.63
C GLY A 169 0.38 15.10 3.21
N ASP A 170 1.51 14.45 2.95
CA ASP A 170 1.58 13.09 2.42
C ASP A 170 1.57 12.04 3.54
N ASP A 171 0.87 10.94 3.27
CA ASP A 171 0.79 9.73 4.09
C ASP A 171 0.50 10.02 5.58
N ARG A 172 -0.34 11.03 5.85
CA ARG A 172 -0.62 11.53 7.22
C ARG A 172 -1.13 10.44 8.16
N ALA A 173 -1.92 9.50 7.66
CA ALA A 173 -2.41 8.38 8.48
C ALA A 173 -1.29 7.38 8.83
N GLU A 174 -0.39 7.08 7.89
CA GLU A 174 0.76 6.21 8.12
C GLU A 174 1.76 6.86 9.08
N ARG A 175 2.02 8.16 8.89
CA ARG A 175 2.84 8.96 9.79
C ARG A 175 2.28 8.96 11.21
N ALA A 176 0.97 9.19 11.38
CA ALA A 176 0.34 9.16 12.70
C ALA A 176 0.45 7.78 13.37
N ALA A 177 0.30 6.69 12.62
CA ALA A 177 0.52 5.34 13.12
C ALA A 177 1.98 5.12 13.54
N LEU A 178 2.93 5.49 12.66
CA LEU A 178 4.36 5.38 12.92
C LEU A 178 4.75 6.07 14.23
N LEU A 179 4.35 7.33 14.45
CA LEU A 179 4.72 8.08 15.65
C LEU A 179 4.26 7.39 16.94
N LYS A 180 3.10 6.73 16.92
CA LYS A 180 2.60 5.95 18.05
C LYS A 180 3.34 4.64 18.25
N LEU A 181 3.73 3.98 17.16
CA LEU A 181 4.51 2.75 17.24
C LEU A 181 5.95 3.01 17.71
N LEU A 182 6.57 4.10 17.28
CA LEU A 182 7.89 4.51 17.79
C LEU A 182 7.86 4.78 19.30
N GLU A 183 6.81 5.47 19.78
CA GLU A 183 6.56 5.70 21.21
C GLU A 183 6.40 4.37 21.96
N PHE A 184 5.58 3.45 21.43
CA PHE A 184 5.35 2.13 22.02
C PHE A 184 6.63 1.27 22.08
N LEU A 185 7.49 1.35 21.07
CA LEU A 185 8.74 0.58 20.96
C LEU A 185 9.93 1.21 21.70
N GLY A 186 9.77 2.44 22.20
CA GLY A 186 10.85 3.21 22.81
C GLY A 186 11.96 3.60 21.83
N LEU A 187 11.63 3.76 20.54
CA LEU A 187 12.58 4.13 19.49
C LEU A 187 12.85 5.63 19.49
N GLU A 188 14.12 6.02 19.33
CA GLU A 188 14.55 7.41 19.37
C GLU A 188 14.28 8.10 18.02
N ARG A 189 13.27 8.97 18.01
CA ARG A 189 13.06 9.94 16.93
C ARG A 189 13.96 11.15 17.15
N VAL A 190 14.60 11.64 16.09
CA VAL A 190 15.40 12.87 16.09
C VAL A 190 14.76 13.95 15.21
N ASP A 191 15.24 15.19 15.36
CA ASP A 191 14.86 16.28 14.47
C ASP A 191 15.46 16.05 13.08
N ALA A 192 14.68 16.35 12.04
CA ALA A 192 15.15 16.26 10.67
C ALA A 192 16.25 17.31 10.41
N PRO A 193 17.30 16.97 9.64
CA PRO A 193 18.36 17.91 9.30
C PRO A 193 17.84 19.04 8.42
N ALA A 194 18.59 20.15 8.36
CA ALA A 194 18.24 21.27 7.49
C ALA A 194 18.19 20.82 6.02
N GLY A 195 17.06 21.09 5.34
CA GLY A 195 16.84 20.73 3.94
C GLY A 195 16.09 19.41 3.73
N ALA A 196 15.84 18.64 4.78
CA ALA A 196 14.92 17.51 4.75
C ALA A 196 13.49 17.97 4.44
N ALA A 197 12.69 17.10 3.81
CA ALA A 197 11.27 17.39 3.61
C ALA A 197 10.54 17.44 4.96
N ASP A 198 9.53 18.31 5.07
CA ASP A 198 8.75 18.51 6.31
C ASP A 198 7.94 17.27 6.71
N GLY A 199 7.72 16.37 5.75
CA GLY A 199 7.13 15.07 5.93
C GLY A 199 8.12 13.94 6.16
N GLU A 200 9.39 14.16 6.46
CA GLU A 200 10.27 13.05 6.86
C GLU A 200 10.17 12.72 8.35
N VAL A 201 10.40 11.46 8.72
CA VAL A 201 10.57 11.04 10.12
C VAL A 201 11.91 10.32 10.24
N TRP A 202 12.79 10.86 11.09
CA TRP A 202 14.15 10.37 11.30
C TRP A 202 14.22 9.59 12.61
N VAL A 203 14.65 8.34 12.54
CA VAL A 203 14.72 7.41 13.67
C VAL A 203 16.13 6.84 13.75
N ARG A 204 16.76 6.87 14.93
CA ARG A 204 18.08 6.25 15.12
C ARG A 204 17.99 4.75 14.80
N THR A 205 19.03 4.20 14.16
CA THR A 205 19.10 2.78 13.86
C THR A 205 18.94 1.92 15.12
N ASP A 206 18.24 0.79 14.97
CA ASP A 206 17.94 -0.15 16.04
C ASP A 206 18.06 -1.58 15.49
N PRO A 207 18.85 -2.47 16.10
CA PRO A 207 19.04 -3.84 15.62
C PRO A 207 17.75 -4.66 15.48
N ARG A 208 16.69 -4.31 16.23
CA ARG A 208 15.37 -4.94 16.09
C ARG A 208 14.73 -4.63 14.75
N LEU A 209 15.02 -3.46 14.17
CA LEU A 209 14.52 -3.05 12.86
C LEU A 209 15.42 -3.55 11.72
N ASP A 210 16.74 -3.62 11.88
CA ASP A 210 17.68 -4.08 10.84
C ASP A 210 17.25 -5.41 10.19
N ALA A 211 16.98 -6.42 11.03
CA ALA A 211 16.60 -7.76 10.56
C ALA A 211 15.27 -7.75 9.82
N GLU A 212 14.35 -6.89 10.26
CA GLU A 212 13.06 -6.77 9.64
C GLU A 212 13.17 -5.98 8.33
N PHE A 213 13.86 -4.85 8.29
CA PHE A 213 14.03 -4.04 7.08
C PHE A 213 14.70 -4.83 5.95
N ALA A 214 15.70 -5.67 6.26
CA ALA A 214 16.30 -6.58 5.29
C ALA A 214 15.32 -7.63 4.71
N ARG A 215 14.21 -7.94 5.42
CA ARG A 215 13.14 -8.82 4.95
C ARG A 215 12.15 -8.09 4.02
N TRP A 216 12.11 -6.77 4.08
CA TRP A 216 11.18 -5.92 3.35
C TRP A 216 11.80 -5.22 2.14
N SER A 217 13.13 -4.98 2.16
CA SER A 217 13.93 -4.49 1.02
C SER A 217 14.20 -5.57 -0.02
#